data_AF-A0A1Q9MYL8-F1
#
_entry.id   AF-A0A1Q9MYL8-F1
#
_cell.length_a   1.000
_cell.length_b   1.000
_cell.length_c   1.000
_cell.angle_alpha   90.00
_cell.angle_beta   90.00
_cell.angle_gamma   90.00
#
_symmetry.space_group_name_H-M   'P 1'
#
loop_
_entity.id
_entity.type
_entity.pdbx_description
1 polymer ?
#
loop_
_entity_poly.entity_id
_entity_poly.type
_entity_poly.pdbx_seq_one_letter_code
_entity_poly.pdbx_strand_id
1 'polypeptide(L)'
;MNNQPKTADADDHILTPEDANALKMVLGEYGILILVAIKHGAKTRQHIPLVSGVPMACVTGRIPVIINLHLACETEELTLTERGLKFLEISGY
;
A
#
# COMPACT_ATOMS: atom_id res chain seq x y z
N MET A 1 -14.49 38.59 7.86
CA MET A 1 -13.54 38.11 6.84
C MET A 1 -13.05 36.74 7.30
N ASN A 2 -13.67 35.66 6.81
CA ASN A 2 -13.29 34.30 7.18
C ASN A 2 -12.25 33.79 6.18
N ASN A 3 -11.00 33.68 6.64
CA ASN A 3 -9.93 32.97 5.95
C ASN A 3 -9.95 31.50 6.38
N GLN A 4 -10.41 30.62 5.47
CA GLN A 4 -9.79 29.36 5.01
C GLN A 4 -9.11 28.38 6.00
N PRO A 5 -9.14 27.05 5.75
CA PRO A 5 -8.68 26.48 4.49
C PRO A 5 -9.67 25.57 3.77
N LYS A 6 -9.68 25.75 2.44
CA LYS A 6 -10.05 24.74 1.44
C LYS A 6 -9.26 23.47 1.76
N THR A 7 -9.97 22.37 2.03
CA THR A 7 -9.40 21.03 2.06
C THR A 7 -8.67 20.81 0.74
N ALA A 8 -7.36 20.60 0.85
CA ALA A 8 -6.46 20.34 -0.27
C ALA A 8 -6.99 19.16 -1.09
N ASP A 9 -6.91 19.33 -2.40
CA ASP A 9 -7.31 18.38 -3.43
C ASP A 9 -6.65 17.01 -3.19
N ALA A 10 -7.45 16.03 -2.76
CA ALA A 10 -7.10 14.64 -3.02
C ALA A 10 -7.33 14.45 -4.52
N ASP A 11 -6.25 14.54 -5.29
CA ASP A 11 -6.23 14.26 -6.72
C ASP A 11 -6.82 12.85 -6.91
N ASP A 12 -8.09 12.80 -7.32
CA ASP A 12 -8.89 11.59 -7.54
C ASP A 12 -8.46 10.93 -8.86
N HIS A 13 -7.14 10.76 -9.00
CA HIS A 13 -6.54 10.14 -10.16
C HIS A 13 -6.88 8.65 -10.11
N ILE A 14 -7.87 8.28 -10.91
CA ILE A 14 -8.26 6.90 -11.18
C ILE A 14 -6.98 6.13 -11.53
N LEU A 15 -6.63 5.14 -10.71
CA LEU A 15 -5.45 4.33 -10.93
C LEU A 15 -5.59 3.55 -12.25
N THR A 16 -4.77 3.89 -13.25
CA THR A 16 -4.75 3.22 -14.56
C THR A 16 -3.87 1.96 -14.55
N PRO A 17 -3.99 1.07 -15.55
CA PRO A 17 -3.06 -0.05 -15.73
C PRO A 17 -1.59 0.39 -15.87
N GLU A 18 -1.35 1.52 -16.53
CA GLU A 18 -0.02 2.12 -16.68
C GLU A 18 0.55 2.55 -15.33
N ASP A 19 -0.26 3.22 -14.49
CA ASP A 19 0.15 3.61 -13.13
C ASP A 19 0.44 2.37 -12.27
N ALA A 20 -0.40 1.34 -12.37
CA ALA A 20 -0.20 0.09 -11.64
C ALA A 20 1.12 -0.58 -12.05
N ASN A 21 1.48 -0.55 -13.34
CA ASN A 21 2.77 -1.06 -13.80
C ASN A 21 3.95 -0.23 -13.25
N ALA A 22 3.84 1.09 -13.23
CA ALA A 22 4.87 1.95 -12.61
C ALA A 22 5.02 1.64 -11.10
N LEU A 23 3.91 1.49 -10.39
CA LEU A 23 3.91 1.12 -8.98
C LEU A 23 4.54 -0.26 -8.74
N LYS A 24 4.25 -1.25 -9.59
CA LYS A 24 4.89 -2.58 -9.54
C LYS A 24 6.41 -2.46 -9.61
N MET A 25 6.94 -1.62 -10.52
CA MET A 25 8.39 -1.41 -10.65
C MET A 25 9.01 -0.78 -9.40
N VAL A 26 8.31 0.15 -8.73
CA VAL A 26 8.77 0.81 -7.51
C VAL A 26 8.74 -0.15 -6.29
N LEU A 27 7.64 -0.89 -6.15
CA LEU A 27 7.43 -1.81 -5.04
C LEU A 27 8.35 -3.03 -5.12
N GLY A 28 8.57 -3.54 -6.32
CA GLY A 28 9.15 -4.85 -6.54
C GLY A 28 8.30 -5.98 -5.96
N GLU A 29 8.81 -7.21 -6.09
CA GLU A 29 8.11 -8.42 -5.65
C GLU A 29 7.74 -8.38 -4.17
N TYR A 30 8.69 -8.02 -3.29
CA TYR A 30 8.41 -7.97 -1.85
C TYR A 30 7.37 -6.93 -1.46
N GLY A 31 7.32 -5.77 -2.13
CA GLY A 31 6.26 -4.80 -1.86
C GLY A 31 4.87 -5.35 -2.20
N ILE A 32 4.76 -6.09 -3.31
CA ILE A 32 3.52 -6.75 -3.71
C ILE A 32 3.14 -7.85 -2.71
N LEU A 33 4.08 -8.74 -2.34
CA LEU A 33 3.83 -9.81 -1.37
C LEU A 33 3.39 -9.28 0.00
N ILE A 34 3.92 -8.14 0.43
CA ILE A 34 3.49 -7.45 1.66
C ILE A 34 2.03 -6.99 1.53
N LEU A 35 1.66 -6.33 0.43
CA LEU A 35 0.28 -5.90 0.20
C LEU A 35 -0.69 -7.09 0.16
N VAL A 36 -0.29 -8.19 -0.49
CA VAL A 36 -1.04 -9.44 -0.50
C VAL A 36 -1.17 -10.02 0.90
N ALA A 37 -0.12 -9.99 1.73
CA ALA A 37 -0.20 -10.43 3.12
C ALA A 37 -1.24 -9.64 3.92
N ILE A 38 -1.24 -8.32 3.77
CA ILE A 38 -2.21 -7.43 4.43
C ILE A 38 -3.63 -7.76 3.95
N LYS A 39 -3.83 -7.95 2.64
CA LYS A 39 -5.12 -8.41 2.06
C LYS A 39 -5.62 -9.71 2.72
N HIS A 40 -4.71 -10.62 3.06
CA HIS A 40 -5.00 -11.91 3.70
C HIS A 40 -5.01 -11.85 5.24
N GLY A 41 -5.02 -10.67 5.85
CA GLY A 41 -5.22 -10.50 7.29
C GLY A 41 -3.95 -10.28 8.11
N ALA A 42 -2.79 -10.04 7.48
CA ALA A 42 -1.60 -9.58 8.19
C ALA A 42 -1.80 -8.15 8.72
N LYS A 43 -2.19 -8.05 9.99
CA LYS A 43 -2.51 -6.78 10.69
C LYS A 43 -1.32 -6.06 11.31
N THR A 44 -0.16 -6.71 11.41
CA THR A 44 1.04 -6.13 12.02
C THR A 44 2.26 -6.48 11.17
N ARG A 45 3.34 -5.69 11.32
CA ARG A 45 4.60 -5.98 10.62
C ARG A 45 5.15 -7.36 10.95
N GLN A 46 4.90 -7.86 12.16
CA GLN A 46 5.30 -9.18 12.62
C GLN A 46 4.47 -10.30 11.99
N HIS A 47 3.21 -10.05 11.61
CA HIS A 47 2.38 -11.03 10.91
C HIS A 47 2.79 -11.20 9.44
N ILE A 48 3.30 -10.15 8.80
CA ILE A 48 3.63 -10.18 7.38
C ILE A 48 4.59 -11.34 7.01
N PRO A 49 5.74 -11.55 7.70
CA PRO A 49 6.61 -12.68 7.41
C PRO A 49 5.93 -14.03 7.56
N LEU A 50 5.00 -14.17 8.52
CA LEU A 50 4.27 -15.41 8.78
C LEU A 50 3.30 -15.76 7.65
N VAL A 51 2.71 -14.74 7.02
CA VAL A 51 1.72 -14.90 5.95
C VAL A 51 2.37 -14.97 4.56
N SER A 52 3.45 -14.23 4.33
CA SER A 52 4.06 -14.04 2.99
C SER A 52 5.40 -14.72 2.78
N GLY A 53 6.08 -15.16 3.85
CA GLY A 53 7.48 -15.58 3.79
C GLY A 53 8.49 -14.45 3.52
N VAL A 54 8.05 -13.19 3.41
CA VAL A 54 8.95 -12.04 3.20
C VAL A 54 9.82 -11.82 4.44
N PRO A 55 11.16 -11.74 4.30
CA PRO A 55 12.04 -11.48 5.43
C PRO A 55 11.71 -10.17 6.15
N MET A 56 11.76 -10.17 7.49
CA MET A 56 11.41 -8.99 8.29
C MET A 56 12.23 -7.74 7.91
N ALA A 57 13.50 -7.90 7.52
CA ALA A 57 14.31 -6.78 7.04
C ALA A 57 13.72 -6.11 5.78
N CYS A 58 13.16 -6.92 4.86
CA CYS A 58 12.46 -6.42 3.68
C CYS A 58 11.14 -5.75 4.05
N VAL A 59 10.39 -6.31 5.01
CA VAL A 59 9.16 -5.70 5.54
C VAL A 59 9.45 -4.30 6.09
N THR A 60 10.47 -4.18 6.96
CA THR A 60 10.87 -2.90 7.56
C THR A 60 11.24 -1.85 6.52
N GLY A 61 11.94 -2.25 5.45
CA GLY A 61 12.32 -1.33 4.36
C GLY A 61 11.16 -0.94 3.44
N ARG A 62 10.16 -1.81 3.26
CA ARG A 62 9.09 -1.61 2.26
C ARG A 62 7.81 -1.00 2.82
N ILE A 63 7.48 -1.22 4.09
CA ILE A 63 6.29 -0.61 4.71
C ILE A 63 6.27 0.92 4.58
N PRO A 64 7.36 1.67 4.86
CA PRO A 64 7.36 3.12 4.68
C PRO A 64 7.07 3.55 3.23
N VAL A 65 7.59 2.81 2.25
CA VAL A 65 7.35 3.09 0.83
C VAL A 65 5.89 2.84 0.47
N ILE A 66 5.32 1.72 0.92
CA ILE A 66 3.92 1.36 0.71
C ILE A 66 2.97 2.43 1.28
N ILE A 67 3.26 2.92 2.48
CA ILE A 67 2.48 3.98 3.14
C ILE A 67 2.62 5.30 2.38
N ASN A 68 3.85 5.68 1.99
CA ASN A 68 4.10 6.91 1.20
C ASN A 68 3.39 6.90 -0.17
N LEU A 69 3.23 5.71 -0.78
CA LEU A 69 2.47 5.52 -2.02
C LEU A 69 0.95 5.43 -1.79
N HIS A 70 0.50 5.60 -0.54
CA HIS A 70 -0.91 5.53 -0.12
C HIS A 70 -1.58 4.21 -0.49
N LEU A 71 -0.84 3.10 -0.46
CA LEU A 71 -1.36 1.75 -0.76
C LEU A 71 -1.78 0.99 0.50
N ALA A 72 -1.24 1.37 1.65
CA ALA A 72 -1.69 0.88 2.95
C ALA A 72 -1.59 2.00 3.99
N CYS A 73 -2.29 1.82 5.11
CA CYS A 73 -2.20 2.67 6.28
C CYS A 73 -1.76 1.83 7.49
N GLU A 74 -1.05 2.46 8.43
CA GLU A 74 -0.66 1.85 9.70
C GLU A 74 -1.09 2.81 10.81
N THR A 75 -2.26 2.55 11.40
CA THR A 75 -2.72 3.23 12.61
C THR A 75 -2.49 2.32 13.81
N GLU A 76 -3.51 1.53 14.19
CA GLU A 76 -3.40 0.45 15.17
C GLU A 76 -3.04 -0.88 14.50
N GLU A 77 -3.55 -1.08 13.28
CA GLU A 77 -3.30 -2.24 12.44
C GLU A 77 -2.93 -1.77 11.02
N LEU A 78 -2.24 -2.65 10.29
CA LEU A 78 -2.01 -2.51 8.86
C LEU A 78 -3.28 -2.85 8.10
N THR A 79 -3.74 -1.91 7.28
CA THR A 79 -4.89 -2.08 6.39
C THR A 79 -4.58 -1.53 5.00
N LEU A 80 -5.16 -2.15 3.96
CA LEU A 80 -5.07 -1.61 2.61
C LEU A 80 -5.99 -0.39 2.46
N THR A 81 -5.52 0.61 1.73
CA THR A 81 -6.37 1.71 1.26
C THR A 81 -7.19 1.25 0.05
N GLU A 82 -8.18 2.04 -0.37
CA GLU A 82 -8.89 1.80 -1.65
C GLU A 82 -7.94 1.75 -2.84
N ARG A 83 -6.94 2.65 -2.87
CA ARG A 83 -5.88 2.66 -3.89
C ARG A 83 -5.05 1.36 -3.86
N GLY A 84 -4.72 0.85 -2.68
CA GLY A 84 -4.02 -0.42 -2.51
C GLY A 84 -4.83 -1.61 -3.01
N LEU A 85 -6.12 -1.66 -2.68
CA LEU A 85 -7.03 -2.68 -3.19
C LEU A 85 -7.15 -2.62 -4.71
N LYS A 86 -7.32 -1.42 -5.28
CA LYS A 86 -7.41 -1.23 -6.73
C LYS A 86 -6.13 -1.63 -7.44
N PHE A 87 -4.98 -1.29 -6.85
CA PHE A 87 -3.68 -1.71 -7.35
C PHE A 87 -3.57 -3.23 -7.44
N LEU A 88 -3.97 -3.96 -6.39
CA LEU A 88 -3.94 -5.44 -6.40
C LEU A 88 -4.90 -6.02 -7.44
N GLU A 89 -6.11 -5.49 -7.56
CA GLU A 89 -7.10 -5.91 -8.56
C GLU A 89 -6.54 -5.80 -9.99
N ILE A 90 -6.01 -4.63 -10.37
CA ILE A 90 -5.38 -4.39 -11.68
C ILE A 90 -4.14 -5.30 -11.85
N SER A 91 -3.44 -5.57 -10.74
CA SER A 91 -2.23 -6.36 -10.74
C SER A 91 -2.45 -7.86 -10.84
N GLY A 92 -3.68 -8.34 -10.64
CA GLY A 92 -4.06 -9.76 -10.65
C GLY A 92 -3.91 -10.49 -9.31
N TYR A 93 -4.04 -9.80 -8.18
CA TYR A 93 -3.87 -10.35 -6.82
C TYR A 93 -5.09 -10.17 -5.92
#